data_AF-A0A3M1P677-F1
#
_entry.id   AF-A0A3M1P677-F1
#
_cell.length_a   1.000
_cell.length_b   1.000
_cell.length_c   1.000
_cell.angle_alpha   90.00
_cell.angle_beta   90.00
_cell.angle_gamma   90.00
#
_symmetry.space_group_name_H-M   'P 1'
#
loop_
_entity.id
_entity.type
_entity.pdbx_description
1 polymer ?
#
loop_
_entity_poly.entity_id
_entity_poly.type
_entity_poly.pdbx_seq_one_letter_code
_entity_poly.pdbx_strand_id
1 'polypeptide(L)'
;MRKILTNVLVLGVVLGFLACEAPTPTQPKLNVTQGQLVLSKFVAIGNSLTAGFQSSGLVEEFQLHSYPYLIAKQMGKGDDFQQPLVAAPGIGSTPGKTPLKFVNGNLVADDLTVDPLTLLKNALLPRPYDNLGVPGATLGDVLNTVNAAGAEH
;
A
#
# COMPACT_ATOMS: atom_id res chain seq x y z
N MET A 1 -1.73 50.68 28.28
CA MET A 1 -0.75 49.60 28.01
C MET A 1 -0.65 48.58 29.15
N ARG A 2 -0.45 48.98 30.42
CA ARG A 2 -0.36 48.05 31.56
C ARG A 2 -1.56 47.08 31.71
N LYS A 3 -2.80 47.58 31.56
CA LYS A 3 -4.03 46.76 31.63
C LYS A 3 -4.18 45.76 30.46
N ILE A 4 -3.66 46.11 29.28
CA ILE A 4 -3.69 45.24 28.09
C ILE A 4 -2.70 44.09 28.30
N LEU A 5 -1.49 44.39 28.81
CA LEU A 5 -0.51 43.36 29.18
C LEU A 5 -1.06 42.40 30.24
N THR A 6 -1.73 42.92 31.27
CA THR A 6 -2.34 42.09 32.31
C THR A 6 -3.43 41.19 31.75
N ASN A 7 -4.28 41.69 30.84
CA ASN A 7 -5.34 40.89 30.23
C ASN A 7 -4.79 39.80 29.29
N VAL A 8 -3.72 40.10 28.54
CA VAL A 8 -3.04 39.10 27.69
C VAL A 8 -2.37 38.02 28.54
N LEU A 9 -1.75 38.40 29.65
CA LEU A 9 -1.15 37.45 30.59
C LEU A 9 -2.22 36.52 31.20
N VAL A 10 -3.36 37.08 31.65
CA VAL A 10 -4.46 36.30 32.22
C VAL A 10 -5.06 35.35 31.17
N LEU A 11 -5.24 35.80 29.93
CA LEU A 11 -5.76 34.96 28.85
C LEU A 11 -4.79 33.81 28.51
N GLY A 12 -3.48 34.08 28.47
CA GLY A 12 -2.46 33.06 28.25
C GLY A 12 -2.41 32.00 29.36
N VAL A 13 -2.59 32.42 30.61
CA VAL A 13 -2.66 31.50 31.76
C VAL A 13 -3.90 30.62 31.70
N VAL A 14 -5.07 31.18 31.37
CA VAL A 14 -6.33 30.41 31.24
C VAL A 14 -6.24 29.40 30.08
N LEU A 15 -5.67 29.79 28.94
CA LEU A 15 -5.45 28.89 27.80
C LEU A 15 -4.42 27.79 28.11
N GLY A 16 -3.44 28.06 28.98
CA GLY A 16 -2.47 27.06 29.44
C GLY A 16 -3.07 25.99 30.36
N PHE A 17 -4.05 26.35 31.20
CA PHE A 17 -4.73 25.40 32.10
C PHE A 17 -5.88 24.62 31.44
N LEU A 18 -6.43 25.13 30.34
CA LEU A 18 -7.47 24.45 29.54
C LEU A 18 -6.90 23.66 28.36
N ALA A 19 -5.56 23.56 28.24
CA ALA A 19 -4.92 22.66 27.30
C ALA A 19 -5.22 21.22 27.72
N CYS A 20 -6.33 20.68 27.19
CA CYS A 20 -6.69 19.28 27.31
C CYS A 20 -5.55 18.48 26.69
N GLU A 21 -4.86 17.66 27.49
CA GLU A 21 -3.97 16.64 26.94
C GLU A 21 -4.77 15.84 25.92
N ALA A 22 -4.31 15.84 24.67
CA ALA A 22 -4.85 14.90 23.69
C ALA A 22 -4.70 13.51 24.32
N PRO A 23 -5.78 12.72 24.45
CA PRO A 23 -5.69 11.41 25.07
C PRO A 23 -4.61 10.64 24.34
N THR A 24 -3.55 10.24 25.06
CA THR A 24 -2.47 9.47 24.49
C THR A 24 -3.09 8.26 23.80
N PRO A 25 -2.85 8.05 22.49
CA PRO A 25 -3.45 6.93 21.78
C PRO A 25 -3.10 5.67 22.57
N THR A 26 -4.13 4.97 23.03
CA THR A 26 -3.95 3.76 23.82
C THR A 26 -3.27 2.74 22.92
N GLN A 27 -1.97 2.52 23.11
CA GLN A 27 -1.29 1.46 22.38
C GLN A 27 -1.98 0.15 22.73
N PRO A 28 -2.37 -0.66 21.74
CA PRO A 28 -2.95 -1.96 22.01
C PRO A 28 -1.96 -2.76 22.85
N LYS A 29 -2.40 -3.24 24.02
CA LYS A 29 -1.60 -4.16 24.84
C LYS A 29 -1.48 -5.47 24.07
N LEU A 30 -0.35 -5.66 23.41
CA LEU A 30 -0.03 -6.90 22.73
C LEU A 30 0.42 -7.91 23.79
N ASN A 31 -0.40 -8.93 24.05
CA ASN A 31 0.02 -10.11 24.83
C ASN A 31 0.97 -10.96 23.99
N VAL A 32 2.21 -10.51 23.84
CA VAL A 32 3.27 -11.27 23.16
C VAL A 32 4.20 -11.83 24.22
N THR A 33 4.31 -13.14 24.29
CA THR A 33 5.39 -13.78 25.05
C THR A 33 6.70 -13.51 24.33
N GLN A 34 7.70 -12.99 25.04
CA GLN A 34 9.02 -12.71 24.49
C GLN A 34 9.61 -14.00 23.90
N GLY A 35 9.94 -14.00 22.60
CA GLY A 35 10.43 -15.20 21.89
C GLY A 35 9.36 -16.08 21.22
N GLN A 36 8.06 -15.80 21.40
CA GLN A 36 6.96 -16.49 20.71
C GLN A 36 6.21 -15.51 19.79
N LEU A 37 6.91 -14.95 18.80
CA LEU A 37 6.26 -14.14 17.78
C LEU A 37 5.46 -15.06 16.86
N VAL A 38 4.18 -15.27 17.17
CA VAL A 38 3.25 -16.00 16.31
C VAL A 38 2.77 -15.03 15.22
N LEU A 39 3.53 -14.93 14.14
CA LEU A 39 3.10 -14.23 12.94
C LEU A 39 2.06 -15.08 12.21
N SER A 40 0.83 -15.12 12.75
CA SER A 40 -0.28 -15.86 12.16
C SER A 40 -0.75 -15.23 10.84
N LYS A 41 -0.58 -13.92 10.69
CA LYS A 41 -1.01 -13.16 9.53
C LYS A 41 -0.04 -12.01 9.24
N PHE A 42 0.26 -11.81 7.97
CA PHE A 42 0.98 -10.65 7.48
C PHE A 42 0.18 -10.04 6.34
N VAL A 43 -0.07 -8.73 6.42
CA VAL A 43 -0.76 -7.94 5.40
C VAL A 43 0.07 -6.69 5.15
N ALA A 44 0.24 -6.33 3.89
CA ALA A 44 0.92 -5.12 3.46
C ALA A 44 -0.01 -4.22 2.67
N ILE A 45 0.04 -2.92 2.96
CA ILE A 45 -0.74 -1.89 2.28
C ILE A 45 0.26 -0.86 1.76
N GLY A 46 0.05 -0.37 0.54
CA GLY A 46 0.92 0.66 -0.03
C GLY A 46 0.71 0.85 -1.52
N ASN A 47 1.76 1.33 -2.18
CA ASN A 47 1.71 1.78 -3.56
C ASN A 47 2.41 0.80 -4.51
N SER A 48 3.03 1.33 -5.57
CA SER A 48 3.79 0.58 -6.59
C SER A 48 4.87 -0.33 -6.01
N LEU A 49 5.62 0.12 -5.00
CA LEU A 49 6.70 -0.68 -4.43
C LEU A 49 6.15 -1.89 -3.67
N THR A 50 5.03 -1.70 -2.98
CA THR A 50 4.30 -2.76 -2.28
C THR A 50 3.70 -3.75 -3.29
N ALA A 51 3.14 -3.26 -4.39
CA ALA A 51 2.55 -4.09 -5.45
C ALA A 51 3.58 -4.93 -6.22
N GLY A 52 4.87 -4.59 -6.15
CA GLY A 52 5.91 -5.19 -7.01
C GLY A 52 5.86 -4.67 -8.45
N PHE A 53 5.47 -3.41 -8.62
CA PHE A 53 5.46 -2.75 -9.92
C PHE A 53 6.88 -2.41 -10.36
N GLN A 54 7.26 -2.85 -11.56
CA GLN A 54 8.59 -2.64 -12.14
C GLN A 54 8.46 -2.43 -13.64
N SER A 55 9.46 -1.78 -14.25
CA SER A 55 9.48 -1.52 -15.70
C SER A 55 8.19 -0.89 -16.23
N SER A 56 7.57 0.01 -15.47
CA SER A 56 6.27 0.62 -15.82
C SER A 56 5.16 -0.42 -16.02
N GLY A 57 5.11 -1.49 -15.22
CA GLY A 57 4.05 -2.48 -15.31
C GLY A 57 4.00 -3.50 -14.18
N LEU A 58 3.00 -4.38 -14.26
CA LEU A 58 2.80 -5.54 -13.39
C LEU A 58 2.89 -6.83 -14.18
N VAL A 59 3.70 -7.75 -13.68
CA VAL A 59 3.73 -9.14 -14.10
C VAL A 59 4.16 -9.97 -12.88
N GLU A 60 3.69 -11.21 -12.81
CA GLU A 60 3.88 -12.13 -11.69
C GLU A 60 5.34 -12.18 -11.23
N GLU A 61 6.28 -12.23 -12.17
CA GLU A 61 7.72 -12.21 -11.87
C GLU A 61 8.09 -11.01 -10.99
N PHE A 62 7.63 -9.80 -11.31
CA PHE A 62 7.95 -8.59 -10.54
C PHE A 62 7.26 -8.61 -9.19
N GLN A 63 6.03 -9.11 -9.14
CA GLN A 63 5.21 -9.16 -7.93
C GLN A 63 5.77 -10.16 -6.92
N LEU A 64 6.30 -11.28 -7.38
CA LEU A 64 7.03 -12.26 -6.56
C LEU A 64 8.41 -11.76 -6.09
N HIS A 65 8.83 -10.57 -6.51
CA HIS A 65 9.99 -9.85 -5.98
C HIS A 65 9.60 -8.59 -5.19
N SER A 66 8.29 -8.38 -4.93
CA SER A 66 7.84 -7.29 -4.07
C SER A 66 8.35 -7.48 -2.64
N TYR A 67 8.68 -6.39 -1.95
CA TYR A 67 9.18 -6.49 -0.58
C TYR A 67 8.21 -7.23 0.38
N PRO A 68 6.87 -7.09 0.27
CA PRO A 68 5.97 -7.87 1.14
C PRO A 68 6.08 -9.36 0.86
N TYR A 69 6.11 -9.77 -0.41
CA TYR A 69 6.25 -11.18 -0.75
C TYR A 69 7.58 -11.74 -0.23
N LEU A 70 8.68 -11.00 -0.38
CA LEU A 70 9.99 -11.41 0.13
C LEU A 70 9.99 -11.54 1.66
N ILE A 71 9.35 -10.62 2.39
CA ILE A 71 9.18 -10.73 3.85
C ILE A 71 8.35 -11.97 4.20
N ALA A 72 7.21 -12.17 3.54
CA ALA A 72 6.34 -13.34 3.77
C ALA A 72 7.07 -14.65 3.51
N LYS A 73 7.91 -14.70 2.47
CA LYS A 73 8.79 -15.83 2.18
C LYS A 73 9.74 -16.11 3.35
N GLN A 74 10.35 -15.08 3.93
CA GLN A 74 11.27 -15.27 5.07
C GLN A 74 10.55 -15.64 6.35
N MET A 75 9.26 -15.35 6.44
CA MET A 75 8.38 -15.83 7.51
C MET A 75 7.92 -17.29 7.33
N GLY A 76 8.33 -17.97 6.24
CA GLY A 76 7.84 -19.30 5.90
C GLY A 76 6.36 -19.31 5.45
N LYS A 77 5.87 -18.17 4.97
CA LYS A 77 4.47 -17.93 4.55
C LYS A 77 4.34 -17.51 3.09
N GLY A 78 5.40 -17.64 2.30
CA GLY A 78 5.41 -17.22 0.89
C GLY A 78 4.27 -17.84 0.08
N ASP A 79 4.03 -19.15 0.23
CA ASP A 79 2.97 -19.87 -0.50
C ASP A 79 1.55 -19.47 -0.05
N ASP A 80 1.39 -19.13 1.23
CA ASP A 80 0.12 -18.67 1.80
C ASP A 80 -0.16 -17.18 1.51
N PHE A 81 0.87 -16.39 1.18
CA PHE A 81 0.78 -14.95 0.99
C PHE A 81 0.24 -14.64 -0.41
N GLN A 82 -0.98 -14.13 -0.47
CA GLN A 82 -1.68 -13.89 -1.73
C GLN A 82 -1.64 -12.41 -2.12
N GLN A 83 -1.42 -12.16 -3.40
CA GLN A 83 -1.42 -10.83 -4.03
C GLN A 83 -2.08 -10.92 -5.41
N PRO A 84 -2.64 -9.84 -5.97
CA PRO A 84 -3.31 -9.90 -7.27
C PRO A 84 -2.28 -10.15 -8.39
N LEU A 85 -2.06 -11.41 -8.76
CA LEU A 85 -0.99 -11.81 -9.68
C LEU A 85 -1.41 -11.62 -11.14
N VAL A 86 -0.59 -10.93 -11.92
CA VAL A 86 -0.79 -10.72 -13.35
C VAL A 86 0.10 -11.69 -14.13
N ALA A 87 -0.49 -12.60 -14.90
CA ALA A 87 0.26 -13.53 -15.74
C ALA A 87 1.08 -12.81 -16.81
N ALA A 88 2.13 -13.48 -17.29
CA ALA A 88 2.86 -13.02 -18.48
C ALA A 88 1.89 -12.88 -19.69
N PRO A 89 2.06 -11.86 -20.55
CA PRO A 89 3.20 -10.95 -20.63
C PRO A 89 3.15 -9.76 -19.66
N GLY A 90 2.15 -9.69 -18.77
CA GLY A 90 1.94 -8.57 -17.87
C GLY A 90 1.16 -7.43 -18.50
N ILE A 91 0.86 -6.43 -17.68
CA ILE A 91 0.20 -5.18 -18.08
C ILE A 91 1.13 -4.00 -17.82
N GLY A 92 1.30 -3.15 -18.81
CA GLY A 92 2.04 -1.89 -18.70
C GLY A 92 1.15 -0.73 -18.21
N SER A 93 1.78 0.37 -17.81
CA SER A 93 1.07 1.61 -17.45
C SER A 93 0.36 2.24 -18.63
N THR A 94 0.88 2.05 -19.84
CA THR A 94 0.21 2.46 -21.07
C THR A 94 -0.85 1.41 -21.40
N PRO A 95 -2.14 1.79 -21.51
CA PRO A 95 -3.20 0.85 -21.86
C PRO A 95 -2.90 0.10 -23.16
N GLY A 96 -3.12 -1.22 -23.15
CA GLY A 96 -2.85 -2.07 -24.31
C GLY A 96 -1.36 -2.34 -24.57
N LYS A 97 -0.46 -2.04 -23.63
CA LYS A 97 0.97 -2.36 -23.71
C LYS A 97 1.41 -3.33 -22.61
N THR A 98 2.49 -4.06 -22.86
CA THR A 98 3.21 -4.85 -21.85
C THR A 98 4.09 -3.96 -20.96
N PRO A 99 4.68 -4.47 -19.87
CA PRO A 99 5.78 -3.79 -19.19
C PRO A 99 6.94 -3.48 -20.16
N LEU A 100 7.72 -2.45 -19.82
CA LEU A 100 8.90 -2.05 -20.58
C LEU A 100 9.98 -3.13 -20.55
N LYS A 101 10.67 -3.27 -21.67
CA LYS A 101 11.88 -4.09 -21.81
C LYS A 101 12.96 -3.27 -22.50
N PHE A 102 14.21 -3.63 -22.24
CA PHE A 102 15.36 -3.01 -22.88
C PHE A 102 15.78 -3.84 -24.09
N VAL A 103 15.67 -3.25 -25.29
CA VAL A 103 16.01 -3.90 -26.57
C VAL A 103 16.85 -2.95 -27.38
N ASN A 104 18.05 -3.40 -27.79
CA ASN A 104 18.96 -2.64 -28.66
C ASN A 104 19.20 -1.19 -28.21
N GLY A 105 19.45 -0.98 -26.90
CA GLY A 105 19.73 0.37 -26.37
C GLY A 105 18.49 1.21 -26.06
N ASN A 106 17.28 0.72 -26.34
CA ASN A 106 16.03 1.47 -26.20
C ASN A 106 15.07 0.78 -25.23
N LEU A 107 14.27 1.57 -24.52
CA LEU A 107 13.12 1.08 -23.77
C LEU A 107 11.92 0.96 -24.71
N VAL A 108 11.34 -0.23 -24.78
CA VAL A 108 10.19 -0.54 -25.63
C VAL A 108 9.13 -1.30 -24.85
N ALA A 109 7.87 -1.16 -25.21
CA ALA A 109 6.78 -2.02 -24.76
C ALA A 109 6.09 -2.63 -25.96
N ASP A 110 5.78 -3.92 -25.90
CA ASP A 110 5.02 -4.59 -26.96
C ASP A 110 3.53 -4.26 -26.83
N ASP A 111 2.79 -4.44 -27.92
CA ASP A 111 1.34 -4.44 -27.86
C ASP A 111 0.84 -5.65 -27.08
N LEU A 112 -0.09 -5.40 -26.17
CA LEU A 112 -0.79 -6.44 -25.45
C LEU A 112 -1.91 -6.98 -26.36
N THR A 113 -1.76 -8.21 -26.81
CA THR A 113 -2.68 -8.86 -27.76
C THR A 113 -3.80 -9.66 -27.10
N VAL A 114 -3.84 -9.67 -25.77
CA VAL A 114 -4.81 -10.40 -24.95
C VAL A 114 -5.59 -9.43 -24.07
N ASP A 115 -6.81 -9.83 -23.67
CA ASP A 115 -7.60 -9.04 -22.73
C ASP A 115 -6.87 -8.97 -21.37
N PRO A 116 -6.53 -7.76 -20.86
CA PRO A 116 -5.88 -7.58 -19.56
C PRO A 116 -6.57 -8.31 -18.40
N LEU A 117 -7.91 -8.42 -18.42
CA LEU A 117 -8.66 -9.07 -17.35
C LEU A 117 -8.37 -10.56 -17.27
N THR A 118 -8.05 -11.19 -18.40
CA THR A 118 -7.72 -12.63 -18.46
C THR A 118 -6.35 -12.94 -17.85
N LEU A 119 -5.50 -11.92 -17.67
CA LEU A 119 -4.18 -12.10 -17.06
C LEU A 119 -4.22 -12.15 -15.53
N LEU A 120 -5.32 -11.74 -14.88
CA LEU A 120 -5.42 -11.79 -13.43
C LEU A 120 -5.61 -13.25 -12.95
N LYS A 121 -4.55 -13.87 -12.43
CA LYS A 121 -4.49 -15.32 -12.14
C LYS A 121 -5.43 -15.75 -11.02
N ASN A 122 -5.57 -14.93 -9.99
CA ASN A 122 -6.29 -15.26 -8.76
C ASN A 122 -7.47 -14.34 -8.51
N ALA A 123 -8.11 -13.85 -9.58
CA ALA A 123 -9.29 -12.99 -9.54
C ALA A 123 -10.43 -13.53 -8.66
N LEU A 124 -10.57 -14.86 -8.58
CA LEU A 124 -11.61 -15.56 -7.83
C LEU A 124 -11.14 -16.10 -6.47
N LEU A 125 -10.03 -15.59 -5.93
CA LEU A 125 -9.56 -15.95 -4.60
C LEU A 125 -10.72 -15.75 -3.58
N PRO A 126 -11.17 -16.79 -2.85
CA PRO A 126 -12.34 -16.71 -1.97
C PRO A 126 -12.05 -16.02 -0.62
N ARG A 127 -11.10 -15.07 -0.62
CA ARG A 127 -10.67 -14.28 0.53
C ARG A 127 -9.92 -13.02 0.06
N PRO A 128 -9.75 -12.01 0.93
CA PRO A 128 -8.91 -10.87 0.62
C PRO A 128 -7.44 -11.25 0.36
N TYR A 129 -6.78 -10.43 -0.47
CA TYR A 129 -5.33 -10.47 -0.65
C TYR A 129 -4.60 -10.00 0.61
N ASP A 130 -3.38 -10.51 0.77
CA ASP A 130 -2.45 -10.13 1.83
C ASP A 130 -1.58 -8.95 1.40
N ASN A 131 -1.32 -8.81 0.10
CA ASN A 131 -0.75 -7.62 -0.50
C ASN A 131 -1.86 -6.75 -1.10
N LEU A 132 -2.09 -5.60 -0.50
CA LEU A 132 -3.03 -4.57 -0.94
C LEU A 132 -2.30 -3.38 -1.56
N GLY A 133 -1.10 -3.61 -2.11
CA GLY A 133 -0.37 -2.62 -2.87
C GLY A 133 -1.06 -2.28 -4.18
N VAL A 134 -1.33 -0.99 -4.42
CA VAL A 134 -1.92 -0.51 -5.68
C VAL A 134 -0.99 0.54 -6.29
N PRO A 135 -0.43 0.32 -7.49
CA PRO A 135 0.39 1.33 -8.16
C PRO A 135 -0.36 2.66 -8.29
N GLY A 136 0.27 3.75 -7.88
CA GLY A 136 -0.34 5.08 -7.88
C GLY A 136 -1.15 5.45 -6.63
N ALA A 137 -1.42 4.49 -5.73
CA ALA A 137 -2.18 4.80 -4.52
C ALA A 137 -1.45 5.78 -3.59
N THR A 138 -2.25 6.67 -3.02
CA THR A 138 -1.86 7.75 -2.11
C THR A 138 -2.44 7.48 -0.71
N LEU A 139 -2.00 8.27 0.27
CA LEU A 139 -2.63 8.26 1.60
C LEU A 139 -4.12 8.64 1.53
N GLY A 140 -4.49 9.51 0.59
CA GLY A 140 -5.88 9.91 0.37
C GLY A 140 -6.76 8.71 -0.01
N ASP A 141 -6.26 7.80 -0.84
CA ASP A 141 -7.00 6.60 -1.27
C ASP A 141 -7.22 5.61 -0.12
N VAL A 142 -6.33 5.60 0.88
CA VAL A 142 -6.45 4.76 2.06
C VAL A 142 -7.43 5.36 3.08
N LEU A 143 -7.42 6.69 3.24
CA LEU A 143 -8.24 7.38 4.23
C LEU A 143 -9.66 7.66 3.74
N ASN A 144 -9.84 7.82 2.43
CA ASN A 144 -11.12 8.15 1.83
C ASN A 144 -11.63 6.96 1.03
N THR A 145 -12.79 6.43 1.44
CA THR A 145 -13.49 5.42 0.65
C THR A 145 -14.27 6.11 -0.45
N VAL A 146 -13.69 6.15 -1.66
CA VAL A 146 -14.46 6.45 -2.87
C VAL A 146 -14.93 5.14 -3.47
N ASN A 147 -16.20 5.06 -3.86
CA ASN A 147 -16.65 3.93 -4.67
C ASN A 147 -15.96 4.00 -6.05
N ALA A 148 -15.90 2.89 -6.78
CA ALA A 148 -15.27 2.86 -8.11
C ALA A 148 -15.89 3.87 -9.10
N ALA A 149 -17.11 4.36 -8.84
CA ALA A 149 -17.78 5.39 -9.62
C ALA A 149 -17.34 6.82 -9.28
N GLY A 150 -16.67 7.05 -8.14
CA GLY A 150 -16.22 8.36 -7.67
C GLY A 150 -14.71 8.52 -7.58
N ALA A 151 -13.94 7.53 -8.06
CA ALA A 151 -12.49 7.62 -8.17
C ALA A 151 -12.12 8.44 -9.42
N GLU A 152 -12.08 9.76 -9.28
CA GLU A 152 -11.43 10.63 -10.27
C GLU A 152 -9.91 10.56 -10.04
N HIS A 153 -9.21 9.87 -10.95
CA HIS A 153 -7.75 9.88 -11.06
C HIS A 153 -7.33 10.71 -12.28
#